data_AF-A0A068NS37-F1
#
_entry.id   AF-A0A068NS37-F1
#
_cell.length_a   1.000
_cell.length_b   1.000
_cell.length_c   1.000
_cell.angle_alpha   90.00
_cell.angle_beta   90.00
_cell.angle_gamma   90.00
#
_symmetry.space_group_name_H-M   'P 1'
#
loop_
_entity.id
_entity.type
_entity.pdbx_description
1 polymer ?
#
loop_
_entity_poly.entity_id
_entity_poly.type
_entity_poly.pdbx_seq_one_letter_code
_entity_poly.pdbx_strand_id
1 'polypeptide(L)'
;MQARRLEREFGVSFEWLSYELIPDALEWSTSTPASPPPANKAPTPSRFDLIKAADGVVMPAAERPKQMRTHNAHEAVEYAKTEGVADALVERLYRALWEDGETINDPVVLRRLAAGIVMDLDALDDAIRNRRFEDKIIGFDEDAYASGVYNVPTFFIGGEKYAEQPYVVLRQAVKNALGAPEGTSLYSDLAFPAAPVDRPYTFINMVTTIDGKSVSGTRDESVSDLGSKIDRLLMRRIESAADAIMTGAQTIRATSPAWDPMSPRRIAVTRSGDVPQHAAFFECGESYVAACESAAVEPFGQTQVLRAGRDSLDFPLLLSRLRKEMGVERLLVSGGSELNAELLRLDLVDELFWTVAPKVKLGHGLPTYAGGDPLPREALLRFELMSEQVIGDELFLRYRRRR
;
A
#
# COMPACT_ATOMS: atom_id res chain seq x y z
N MET A 1 -22.06 5.14 -8.09
CA MET A 1 -21.14 6.27 -8.38
C MET A 1 -19.88 6.17 -7.52
N GLN A 2 -18.71 6.56 -8.05
CA GLN A 2 -17.42 6.49 -7.36
C GLN A 2 -17.36 7.36 -6.09
N ALA A 3 -17.90 8.59 -6.11
CA ALA A 3 -17.92 9.51 -4.97
C ALA A 3 -18.54 8.89 -3.70
N ARG A 4 -19.81 8.43 -3.75
CA ARG A 4 -20.45 7.75 -2.60
C ARG A 4 -19.72 6.51 -2.10
N ARG A 5 -18.98 5.83 -2.97
CA ARG A 5 -18.17 4.68 -2.56
C ARG A 5 -16.97 5.16 -1.74
N LEU A 6 -16.34 6.27 -2.13
CA LEU A 6 -15.28 6.92 -1.36
C LEU A 6 -15.80 7.47 -0.02
N GLU A 7 -16.97 8.11 0.00
CA GLU A 7 -17.58 8.62 1.25
C GLU A 7 -17.83 7.50 2.27
N ARG A 8 -18.44 6.40 1.83
CA ARG A 8 -18.67 5.23 2.69
C ARG A 8 -17.38 4.55 3.13
N GLU A 9 -16.36 4.52 2.27
CA GLU A 9 -15.10 3.84 2.58
C GLU A 9 -14.20 4.67 3.50
N PHE A 10 -14.19 6.00 3.36
CA PHE A 10 -13.21 6.88 4.03
C PHE A 10 -13.83 7.91 4.98
N GLY A 11 -15.16 8.01 5.06
CA GLY A 11 -15.83 9.03 5.89
C GLY A 11 -15.58 10.47 5.41
N VAL A 12 -15.20 10.64 4.14
CA VAL A 12 -15.03 11.95 3.49
C VAL A 12 -16.36 12.44 2.94
N SER A 13 -16.46 13.74 2.66
CA SER A 13 -17.57 14.36 1.94
C SER A 13 -17.06 15.01 0.66
N PHE A 14 -17.85 14.97 -0.42
CA PHE A 14 -17.55 15.70 -1.64
C PHE A 14 -18.48 16.90 -1.82
N GLU A 15 -17.93 18.02 -2.26
CA GLU A 15 -18.70 19.15 -2.74
C GLU A 15 -18.79 19.09 -4.27
N TRP A 16 -20.02 19.15 -4.81
CA TRP A 16 -20.24 19.20 -6.25
C TRP A 16 -20.14 20.64 -6.75
N LEU A 17 -19.25 20.91 -7.69
CA LEU A 17 -19.19 22.19 -8.40
C LEU A 17 -19.91 22.07 -9.75
N SER A 18 -20.80 23.02 -10.03
CA SER A 18 -21.50 23.11 -11.30
C SER A 18 -20.60 23.73 -12.35
N TYR A 19 -20.01 22.89 -13.18
CA TYR A 19 -19.06 23.30 -14.20
C TYR A 19 -19.58 22.98 -15.59
N GLU A 20 -19.89 24.02 -16.36
CA GLU A 20 -20.49 23.92 -17.69
C GLU A 20 -19.41 23.99 -18.78
N LEU A 21 -19.07 22.83 -19.35
CA LEU A 21 -18.02 22.72 -20.38
C LEU A 21 -18.35 23.41 -21.70
N ILE A 22 -19.63 23.56 -22.03
CA ILE A 22 -20.09 24.13 -23.30
C ILE A 22 -21.23 25.11 -22.99
N PRO A 23 -20.92 26.32 -22.51
CA PRO A 23 -21.92 27.34 -22.22
C PRO A 23 -22.54 27.89 -23.51
N ASP A 24 -23.73 28.49 -23.43
CA ASP A 24 -24.48 28.97 -24.60
C ASP A 24 -23.68 29.94 -25.49
N ALA A 25 -22.82 30.76 -24.89
CA ALA A 25 -21.95 31.69 -25.59
C ALA A 25 -20.86 31.00 -26.45
N LEU A 26 -20.52 29.74 -26.16
CA LEU A 26 -19.55 28.96 -26.91
C LEU A 26 -20.24 28.29 -28.11
N GLU A 27 -19.80 28.61 -29.32
CA GLU A 27 -20.28 27.95 -30.54
C GLU A 27 -19.84 26.49 -30.59
N TRP A 28 -20.71 25.62 -31.11
CA TRP A 28 -20.33 24.25 -31.39
C TRP A 28 -19.24 24.21 -32.45
N SER A 29 -18.10 23.60 -32.13
CA SER A 29 -17.10 23.28 -33.15
C SER A 29 -17.73 22.37 -34.20
N THR A 30 -17.83 22.85 -35.44
CA THR A 30 -18.15 22.02 -36.60
C THR A 30 -16.91 21.17 -36.89
N SER A 31 -16.75 20.05 -36.21
CA SER A 31 -15.57 19.19 -36.38
C SER A 31 -15.37 18.83 -37.86
N THR A 32 -14.16 19.07 -38.38
CA THR A 32 -13.66 18.33 -39.55
C THR A 32 -13.75 16.84 -39.21
N PRO A 33 -14.26 15.97 -40.11
CA PRO A 33 -14.35 14.55 -39.82
C PRO A 33 -12.98 14.01 -39.43
N ALA A 34 -12.91 13.22 -38.35
CA ALA A 34 -11.69 12.50 -38.03
C ALA A 34 -11.27 11.67 -39.25
N SER A 35 -10.01 11.78 -39.68
CA SER A 35 -9.49 10.89 -40.73
C SER A 35 -9.72 9.44 -40.30
N PRO A 36 -10.29 8.58 -41.17
CA PRO A 36 -10.52 7.19 -40.81
C PRO A 36 -9.19 6.55 -40.42
N PRO A 37 -9.16 5.74 -39.35
CA PRO A 37 -7.94 5.05 -38.95
C PRO A 37 -7.44 4.17 -40.12
N PRO A 38 -6.11 4.01 -40.30
CA PRO A 38 -5.58 3.14 -41.34
C PRO A 38 -6.11 1.71 -41.15
N ALA A 39 -6.45 1.04 -42.25
CA ALA A 39 -7.20 -0.24 -42.28
C ALA A 39 -6.61 -1.38 -41.43
N ASN A 40 -5.33 -1.29 -41.05
CA ASN A 40 -4.61 -2.31 -40.27
C ASN A 40 -4.35 -1.93 -38.81
N LYS A 41 -4.96 -0.85 -38.28
CA LYS A 41 -4.81 -0.50 -36.86
C LYS A 41 -5.82 -1.29 -36.03
N ALA A 42 -5.32 -2.14 -35.14
CA ALA A 42 -6.18 -2.80 -34.15
C ALA A 42 -6.97 -1.74 -33.36
N PRO A 43 -8.27 -1.96 -33.08
CA PRO A 43 -9.07 -1.01 -32.32
C PRO A 43 -8.40 -0.78 -30.97
N THR A 44 -7.94 0.46 -30.73
CA THR A 44 -7.38 0.85 -29.45
C THR A 44 -8.54 1.01 -28.48
N PRO A 45 -8.59 0.27 -27.35
CA PRO A 45 -9.65 0.45 -26.36
C PRO A 45 -9.69 1.90 -25.92
N SER A 46 -10.89 2.48 -25.85
CA SER A 46 -11.04 3.85 -25.36
C SER A 46 -10.62 3.92 -23.89
N ARG A 47 -10.30 5.12 -23.41
CA ARG A 47 -10.01 5.34 -21.98
C ARG A 47 -11.15 4.84 -21.09
N PHE A 48 -12.39 4.97 -21.55
CA PHE A 48 -13.56 4.40 -20.89
C PHE A 48 -13.55 2.87 -20.87
N ASP A 49 -13.09 2.20 -21.92
CA ASP A 49 -13.01 0.73 -21.96
C ASP A 49 -11.96 0.19 -20.98
N LEU A 50 -10.86 0.92 -20.80
CA LEU A 50 -9.84 0.60 -19.80
C LEU A 50 -10.34 0.79 -18.36
N ILE A 51 -11.07 1.89 -18.08
CA ILE A 51 -11.69 2.14 -16.77
C ILE A 51 -12.70 1.05 -16.42
N LYS A 52 -13.51 0.63 -17.39
CA LYS A 52 -14.50 -0.45 -17.21
C LYS A 52 -13.85 -1.81 -16.93
N ALA A 53 -12.77 -2.14 -17.64
CA ALA A 53 -12.01 -3.36 -17.40
C ALA A 53 -11.40 -3.38 -15.98
N ALA A 54 -10.95 -2.22 -15.50
CA ALA A 54 -10.43 -2.07 -14.14
C ALA A 54 -11.53 -2.17 -13.05
N ASP A 55 -12.73 -1.64 -13.32
CA ASP A 55 -13.82 -1.55 -12.33
C ASP A 55 -14.89 -2.67 -12.46
N GLY A 56 -14.81 -3.55 -13.47
CA GLY A 56 -15.71 -4.69 -13.68
C GLY A 56 -17.14 -4.35 -14.13
N VAL A 57 -17.32 -3.24 -14.84
CA VAL A 57 -18.64 -2.68 -15.19
C VAL A 57 -19.06 -3.05 -16.62
N VAL A 58 -20.29 -3.51 -16.81
CA VAL A 58 -20.90 -3.81 -18.12
C VAL A 58 -21.47 -2.54 -18.74
N MET A 59 -21.28 -2.36 -20.06
CA MET A 59 -21.81 -1.19 -20.77
C MET A 59 -23.34 -1.22 -20.86
N PRO A 60 -24.01 -0.10 -20.55
CA PRO A 60 -25.41 0.10 -20.91
C PRO A 60 -25.56 0.09 -22.43
N ALA A 61 -26.64 -0.51 -22.91
CA ALA A 61 -26.90 -0.64 -24.35
C ALA A 61 -27.42 0.65 -25.00
N ALA A 62 -27.83 1.64 -24.20
CA ALA A 62 -28.45 2.86 -24.69
C ALA A 62 -27.46 3.76 -25.46
N GLU A 63 -27.91 4.29 -26.60
CA GLU A 63 -27.17 5.30 -27.35
C GLU A 63 -27.31 6.66 -26.65
N ARG A 64 -26.18 7.35 -26.46
CA ARG A 64 -26.13 8.61 -25.71
C ARG A 64 -26.09 9.82 -26.64
N PRO A 65 -26.58 11.00 -26.22
CA PRO A 65 -26.42 12.23 -26.97
C PRO A 65 -24.93 12.51 -27.23
N LYS A 66 -24.55 12.72 -28.49
CA LYS A 66 -23.16 13.03 -28.87
C LYS A 66 -22.73 14.45 -28.49
N GLN A 67 -23.69 15.36 -28.42
CA GLN A 67 -23.52 16.77 -28.05
C GLN A 67 -24.77 17.22 -27.29
N MET A 68 -24.58 17.93 -26.17
CA MET A 68 -25.68 18.42 -25.33
C MET A 68 -25.16 19.57 -24.45
N ARG A 69 -25.99 20.61 -24.24
CA ARG A 69 -25.77 21.62 -23.19
C ARG A 69 -26.07 21.02 -21.81
N THR A 70 -25.58 21.61 -20.72
CA THR A 70 -25.89 21.08 -19.37
C THR A 70 -26.38 22.15 -18.39
N HIS A 71 -26.56 23.39 -18.83
CA HIS A 71 -27.00 24.51 -18.00
C HIS A 71 -28.20 24.16 -17.09
N ASN A 72 -29.26 23.57 -17.66
CA ASN A 72 -30.47 23.25 -16.88
C ASN A 72 -30.19 22.17 -15.84
N ALA A 73 -29.30 21.21 -16.13
CA ALA A 73 -28.90 20.20 -15.16
C ALA A 73 -28.12 20.81 -14.00
N HIS A 74 -27.29 21.83 -14.28
CA HIS A 74 -26.56 22.58 -13.26
C HIS A 74 -27.50 23.42 -12.39
N GLU A 75 -28.43 24.17 -12.99
CA GLU A 75 -29.50 24.88 -12.27
C GLU A 75 -30.28 23.95 -11.32
N ALA A 76 -30.62 22.75 -11.80
CA ALA A 76 -31.32 21.76 -11.00
C ALA A 76 -30.48 21.25 -9.82
N VAL A 77 -29.18 21.05 -10.01
CA VAL A 77 -28.24 20.63 -8.95
C VAL A 77 -28.04 21.75 -7.93
N GLU A 78 -27.88 23.01 -8.35
CA GLU A 78 -27.75 24.16 -7.44
C GLU A 78 -29.02 24.36 -6.62
N TYR A 79 -30.21 24.20 -7.22
CA TYR A 79 -31.46 24.18 -6.47
C TYR A 79 -31.48 23.04 -5.45
N ALA A 80 -31.15 21.81 -5.86
CA ALA A 80 -31.13 20.65 -4.98
C ALA A 80 -30.15 20.76 -3.82
N LYS A 81 -29.06 21.53 -3.95
CA LYS A 81 -28.17 21.87 -2.82
C LYS A 81 -28.89 22.66 -1.73
N THR A 82 -29.79 23.56 -2.09
CA THR A 82 -30.56 24.36 -1.11
C THR A 82 -31.49 23.52 -0.25
N GLU A 83 -31.91 22.36 -0.77
CA GLU A 83 -32.74 21.38 -0.06
C GLU A 83 -31.93 20.20 0.52
N GLY A 84 -30.59 20.19 0.36
CA GLY A 84 -29.72 19.14 0.88
C GLY A 84 -29.83 17.78 0.16
N VAL A 85 -30.36 17.75 -1.08
CA VAL A 85 -30.61 16.52 -1.85
C VAL A 85 -29.80 16.43 -3.15
N ALA A 86 -28.77 17.27 -3.30
CA ALA A 86 -27.91 17.32 -4.48
C ALA A 86 -27.29 15.95 -4.83
N ASP A 87 -26.74 15.22 -3.86
CA ASP A 87 -26.12 13.90 -4.10
C ASP A 87 -27.09 12.87 -4.68
N ALA A 88 -28.36 12.95 -4.28
CA ALA A 88 -29.40 12.08 -4.78
C ALA A 88 -29.74 12.43 -6.24
N LEU A 89 -29.84 13.73 -6.55
CA LEU A 89 -30.13 14.20 -7.90
C LEU A 89 -28.96 13.93 -8.86
N VAL A 90 -27.72 14.22 -8.47
CA VAL A 90 -26.52 13.96 -9.29
C VAL A 90 -26.42 12.47 -9.63
N GLU A 91 -26.70 11.55 -8.69
CA GLU A 91 -26.73 10.12 -9.01
C GLU A 91 -27.79 9.78 -10.07
N ARG A 92 -28.99 10.35 -9.96
CA ARG A 92 -30.06 10.13 -10.94
C ARG A 92 -29.71 10.68 -12.31
N LEU A 93 -29.08 11.86 -12.38
CA LEU A 93 -28.57 12.45 -13.63
C LEU A 93 -27.50 11.58 -14.28
N TYR A 94 -26.55 11.06 -13.49
CA TYR A 94 -25.52 10.16 -14.00
C TYR A 94 -26.12 8.89 -14.59
N ARG A 95 -27.10 8.27 -13.92
CA ARG A 95 -27.78 7.09 -14.49
C ARG A 95 -28.57 7.44 -15.75
N ALA A 96 -29.36 8.51 -15.72
CA ALA A 96 -30.15 8.93 -16.87
C ALA A 96 -29.26 9.18 -18.11
N LEU A 97 -28.12 9.86 -17.96
CA LEU A 97 -27.20 10.12 -19.07
C LEU A 97 -26.41 8.88 -19.51
N TRP A 98 -25.85 8.14 -18.55
CA TRP A 98 -24.86 7.09 -18.86
C TRP A 98 -25.47 5.71 -19.03
N GLU A 99 -26.55 5.40 -18.30
CA GLU A 99 -27.27 4.12 -18.36
C GLU A 99 -28.44 4.18 -19.35
N ASP A 100 -29.25 5.24 -19.30
CA ASP A 100 -30.50 5.33 -20.05
C ASP A 100 -30.40 6.15 -21.36
N GLY A 101 -29.31 6.88 -21.55
CA GLY A 101 -29.08 7.70 -22.77
C GLY A 101 -29.97 8.94 -22.88
N GLU A 102 -30.50 9.44 -21.76
CA GLU A 102 -31.41 10.57 -21.72
C GLU A 102 -30.71 11.93 -21.87
N THR A 103 -31.46 12.90 -22.38
CA THR A 103 -31.01 14.30 -22.50
C THR A 103 -31.25 15.02 -21.18
N ILE A 104 -30.26 15.03 -20.29
CA ILE A 104 -30.38 15.63 -18.95
C ILE A 104 -30.47 17.16 -18.95
N ASN A 105 -30.42 17.82 -20.12
CA ASN A 105 -30.73 19.26 -20.23
C ASN A 105 -32.23 19.55 -20.45
N ASP A 106 -33.03 18.51 -20.69
CA ASP A 106 -34.48 18.65 -20.87
C ASP A 106 -35.17 18.90 -19.51
N PRO A 107 -35.88 20.02 -19.33
CA PRO A 107 -36.62 20.29 -18.09
C PRO A 107 -37.61 19.18 -17.69
N VAL A 108 -38.21 18.48 -18.65
CA VAL A 108 -39.14 17.37 -18.37
C VAL A 108 -38.40 16.17 -17.76
N VAL A 109 -37.21 15.85 -18.28
CA VAL A 109 -36.34 14.82 -17.73
C VAL A 109 -35.88 15.23 -16.32
N LEU A 110 -35.43 16.47 -16.15
CA LEU A 110 -34.95 16.99 -14.87
C LEU A 110 -36.04 16.94 -13.78
N ARG A 111 -37.26 17.40 -14.08
CA ARG A 111 -38.40 17.34 -13.15
C ARG A 111 -38.70 15.90 -12.75
N ARG A 112 -38.69 14.96 -13.70
CA ARG A 112 -38.90 13.53 -13.43
C ARG A 112 -37.81 12.95 -12.54
N LEU A 113 -36.54 13.29 -12.79
CA LEU A 113 -35.42 12.82 -11.97
C LEU A 113 -35.44 13.45 -10.56
N ALA A 114 -35.92 14.68 -10.42
CA ALA A 114 -36.07 15.35 -9.12
C ALA A 114 -37.28 14.85 -8.31
N ALA A 115 -38.28 14.25 -8.96
CA ALA A 115 -39.49 13.79 -8.29
C ALA A 115 -39.20 12.80 -7.14
N GLY A 116 -39.76 13.08 -5.97
CA GLY A 116 -39.61 12.26 -4.76
C GLY A 116 -38.29 12.45 -4.01
N ILE A 117 -37.43 13.40 -4.43
CA ILE A 117 -36.27 13.86 -3.65
C ILE A 117 -36.30 15.36 -3.41
N VAL A 118 -36.75 16.15 -4.39
CA VAL A 118 -36.99 17.59 -4.25
C VAL A 118 -38.39 17.82 -3.70
N MET A 119 -38.51 18.75 -2.74
CA MET A 119 -39.77 19.07 -2.07
C MET A 119 -40.70 19.92 -2.94
N ASP A 120 -40.18 20.96 -3.58
CA ASP A 120 -40.94 21.87 -4.43
C ASP A 120 -40.45 21.80 -5.89
N LEU A 121 -41.11 20.94 -6.68
CA LEU A 121 -40.79 20.79 -8.09
C LEU A 121 -41.15 22.03 -8.92
N ASP A 122 -42.12 22.85 -8.48
CA ASP A 122 -42.52 24.05 -9.22
C ASP A 122 -41.48 25.16 -9.00
N ALA A 123 -40.91 25.26 -7.80
CA ALA A 123 -39.77 26.12 -7.53
C ALA A 123 -38.50 25.67 -8.27
N LEU A 124 -38.26 24.36 -8.41
CA LEU A 124 -37.20 23.81 -9.25
C LEU A 124 -37.39 24.22 -10.72
N ASP A 125 -38.58 24.03 -11.28
CA ASP A 125 -38.89 24.42 -12.66
C ASP A 125 -38.71 25.93 -12.87
N ASP A 126 -39.09 26.74 -11.89
CA ASP A 126 -38.88 28.18 -11.93
C ASP A 126 -37.39 28.55 -11.87
N ALA A 127 -36.60 27.86 -11.03
CA ALA A 127 -35.16 28.06 -10.95
C ALA A 127 -34.48 27.78 -12.28
N ILE A 128 -34.80 26.64 -12.91
CA ILE A 128 -34.29 26.27 -14.24
C ILE A 128 -34.73 27.29 -15.30
N ARG A 129 -36.02 27.65 -15.34
CA ARG A 129 -36.57 28.56 -16.36
C ARG A 129 -35.98 29.96 -16.28
N ASN A 130 -35.78 30.45 -15.06
CA ASN A 130 -35.32 31.82 -14.81
C ASN A 130 -33.82 31.91 -14.48
N ARG A 131 -33.08 30.82 -14.63
CA ARG A 131 -31.63 30.73 -14.39
C ARG A 131 -31.20 31.33 -13.04
N ARG A 132 -31.89 30.90 -11.98
CA ARG A 132 -31.73 31.53 -10.65
C ARG A 132 -30.35 31.31 -10.03
N PHE A 133 -29.57 30.35 -10.53
CA PHE A 133 -28.25 30.01 -10.01
C PHE A 133 -27.14 30.19 -11.05
N GLU A 134 -27.38 30.95 -12.13
CA GLU A 134 -26.40 31.21 -13.20
C GLU A 134 -25.07 31.74 -12.65
N ASP A 135 -25.12 32.56 -11.59
CA ASP A 135 -23.96 33.12 -10.89
C ASP A 135 -23.11 32.08 -10.14
N LYS A 136 -23.67 30.89 -9.86
CA LYS A 136 -22.97 29.77 -9.22
C LYS A 136 -22.48 28.73 -10.21
N ILE A 137 -22.88 28.83 -11.49
CA ILE A 137 -22.48 27.90 -12.53
C ILE A 137 -21.21 28.44 -13.18
N ILE A 138 -20.13 27.68 -13.04
CA ILE A 138 -18.84 28.03 -13.62
C ILE A 138 -18.90 27.70 -15.11
N GLY A 139 -19.01 28.73 -15.94
CA GLY A 139 -18.90 28.60 -17.39
C GLY A 139 -17.47 28.27 -17.81
N PHE A 140 -17.32 27.51 -18.89
CA PHE A 140 -16.01 27.27 -19.49
C PHE A 140 -15.48 28.56 -20.17
N ASP A 141 -14.60 29.28 -19.49
CA ASP A 141 -13.89 30.49 -19.94
C ASP A 141 -12.35 30.33 -19.84
N GLU A 142 -11.57 31.42 -19.96
CA GLU A 142 -10.09 31.38 -19.88
C GLU A 142 -9.57 30.92 -18.50
N ASP A 143 -10.21 31.29 -17.40
CA ASP A 143 -9.80 30.92 -16.04
C ASP A 143 -10.21 29.48 -15.72
N ALA A 144 -11.38 29.07 -16.19
CA ALA A 144 -11.85 27.69 -16.17
C ALA A 144 -10.91 26.79 -16.99
N TYR A 145 -10.49 27.23 -18.18
CA TYR A 145 -9.47 26.56 -19.00
C TYR A 145 -8.13 26.46 -18.25
N ALA A 146 -7.70 27.51 -17.56
CA ALA A 146 -6.48 27.50 -16.74
C ALA A 146 -6.55 26.52 -15.56
N SER A 147 -7.74 26.27 -14.98
CA SER A 147 -7.97 25.22 -13.98
C SER A 147 -7.87 23.79 -14.55
N GLY A 148 -8.00 23.67 -15.88
CA GLY A 148 -7.79 22.46 -16.67
C GLY A 148 -8.85 21.37 -16.48
N VAL A 149 -10.08 21.75 -16.16
CA VAL A 149 -11.24 20.85 -16.17
C VAL A 149 -11.81 20.81 -17.60
N TYR A 150 -11.44 19.76 -18.35
CA TYR A 150 -11.84 19.60 -19.75
C TYR A 150 -12.92 18.52 -19.95
N ASN A 151 -13.04 17.61 -18.99
CA ASN A 151 -13.94 16.46 -19.02
C ASN A 151 -14.59 16.27 -17.65
N VAL A 152 -15.75 15.62 -17.60
CA VAL A 152 -16.46 15.29 -16.36
C VAL A 152 -16.67 13.77 -16.25
N PRO A 153 -16.59 13.17 -15.04
CA PRO A 153 -16.26 13.80 -13.76
C PRO A 153 -14.76 14.16 -13.64
N THR A 154 -14.48 15.30 -13.00
CA THR A 154 -13.17 15.67 -12.50
C THR A 154 -13.25 15.86 -10.99
N PHE A 155 -12.34 15.22 -10.26
CA PHE A 155 -12.23 15.33 -8.80
C PHE A 155 -11.01 16.16 -8.44
N PHE A 156 -11.13 17.00 -7.41
CA PHE A 156 -9.99 17.62 -6.74
C PHE A 156 -9.85 16.98 -5.36
N ILE A 157 -8.75 16.26 -5.14
CA ILE A 157 -8.52 15.48 -3.92
C ILE A 157 -7.13 15.86 -3.39
N GLY A 158 -7.08 16.46 -2.19
CA GLY A 158 -5.82 16.93 -1.61
C GLY A 158 -5.12 18.03 -2.42
N GLY A 159 -5.89 18.85 -3.14
CA GLY A 159 -5.37 19.90 -4.04
C GLY A 159 -4.98 19.41 -5.44
N GLU A 160 -4.94 18.10 -5.66
CA GLU A 160 -4.57 17.49 -6.95
C GLU A 160 -5.79 17.14 -7.80
N LYS A 161 -5.66 17.26 -9.12
CA LYS A 161 -6.74 17.06 -10.10
C LYS A 161 -6.76 15.64 -10.68
N TYR A 162 -7.94 15.02 -10.68
CA TYR A 162 -8.18 13.67 -11.19
C TYR A 162 -9.38 13.64 -12.14
N ALA A 163 -9.11 13.80 -13.44
CA ALA A 163 -10.13 13.76 -14.49
C ALA A 163 -10.31 12.33 -15.04
N GLU A 164 -11.57 11.84 -15.07
CA GLU A 164 -11.95 10.56 -15.66
C GLU A 164 -11.03 9.39 -15.23
N GLN A 165 -10.91 9.18 -13.92
CA GLN A 165 -10.05 8.15 -13.34
C GLN A 165 -10.87 6.94 -12.85
N PRO A 166 -10.31 5.72 -12.92
CA PRO A 166 -10.96 4.54 -12.36
C PRO A 166 -11.01 4.62 -10.83
N TYR A 167 -11.91 3.85 -10.21
CA TYR A 167 -12.14 3.91 -8.76
C TYR A 167 -10.85 3.68 -7.97
N VAL A 168 -10.00 2.75 -8.42
CA VAL A 168 -8.73 2.42 -7.76
C VAL A 168 -7.78 3.62 -7.64
N VAL A 169 -7.77 4.51 -8.64
CA VAL A 169 -6.93 5.72 -8.64
C VAL A 169 -7.51 6.75 -7.68
N LEU A 170 -8.82 7.01 -7.75
CA LEU A 170 -9.50 7.95 -6.85
C LEU A 170 -9.40 7.50 -5.38
N ARG A 171 -9.52 6.20 -5.14
CA ARG A 171 -9.33 5.58 -3.83
C ARG A 171 -7.93 5.84 -3.27
N GLN A 172 -6.90 5.71 -4.11
CA GLN A 172 -5.53 6.00 -3.69
C GLN A 172 -5.31 7.51 -3.47
N ALA A 173 -5.92 8.36 -4.31
CA ALA A 173 -5.88 9.81 -4.14
C ALA A 173 -6.46 10.25 -2.79
N VAL A 174 -7.65 9.73 -2.41
CA VAL A 174 -8.26 10.02 -1.10
C VAL A 174 -7.37 9.54 0.03
N LYS A 175 -6.80 8.33 -0.07
CA LYS A 175 -5.82 7.84 0.92
C LYS A 175 -4.60 8.73 1.07
N ASN A 176 -4.08 9.29 -0.03
CA ASN A 176 -2.93 10.17 0.01
C ASN A 176 -3.29 11.55 0.60
N ALA A 177 -4.44 12.09 0.22
CA ALA A 177 -4.93 13.41 0.64
C ALA A 177 -5.35 13.46 2.11
N LEU A 178 -5.85 12.35 2.66
CA LEU A 178 -6.07 12.18 4.10
C LEU A 178 -4.75 12.04 4.89
N GLY A 179 -3.60 12.21 4.22
CA GLY A 179 -2.31 11.80 4.69
C GLY A 179 -2.11 10.31 4.46
N ALA A 180 -0.96 9.93 3.93
CA ALA A 180 -0.51 8.56 4.15
C ALA A 180 -0.52 8.35 5.67
N PRO A 181 -1.03 7.21 6.20
CA PRO A 181 -1.09 7.01 7.64
C PRO A 181 0.28 7.36 8.23
N GLU A 182 0.28 8.13 9.33
CA GLU A 182 1.49 8.58 10.02
C GLU A 182 2.55 7.47 9.99
N GLY A 183 3.79 7.77 9.58
CA GLY A 183 4.89 6.80 9.55
C GLY A 183 5.03 5.90 8.32
N THR A 184 4.29 6.15 7.23
CA THR A 184 4.53 5.49 5.92
C THR A 184 5.80 5.97 5.19
N SER A 185 6.52 6.98 5.69
CA SER A 185 7.89 7.32 5.27
C SER A 185 8.96 6.68 6.15
N LEU A 186 8.57 5.99 7.24
CA LEU A 186 9.53 5.35 8.13
C LEU A 186 10.36 4.33 7.35
N TYR A 187 11.67 4.38 7.53
CA TYR A 187 12.65 3.53 6.86
C TYR A 187 12.80 3.70 5.34
N SER A 188 12.24 4.75 4.74
CA SER A 188 12.46 5.03 3.31
C SER A 188 13.94 5.32 2.99
N ASP A 189 14.64 6.00 3.92
CA ASP A 189 16.04 6.41 3.76
C ASP A 189 16.90 5.82 4.89
N LEU A 190 16.83 4.49 5.07
CA LEU A 190 17.62 3.81 6.11
C LEU A 190 19.12 3.95 5.85
N ALA A 191 19.78 4.68 6.74
CA ALA A 191 21.23 4.78 6.80
C ALA A 191 21.80 3.93 7.95
N PHE A 192 22.95 3.31 7.67
CA PHE A 192 23.73 2.53 8.62
C PHE A 192 25.16 3.07 8.69
N PRO A 193 25.84 2.98 9.85
CA PRO A 193 27.28 3.15 9.93
C PRO A 193 28.03 2.15 9.03
N ALA A 194 29.29 2.46 8.73
CA ALA A 194 30.16 1.53 8.02
C ALA A 194 30.30 0.20 8.78
N ALA A 195 30.31 -0.90 8.03
CA ALA A 195 30.49 -2.23 8.60
C ALA A 195 31.88 -2.39 9.24
N PRO A 196 31.99 -3.12 10.36
CA PRO A 196 33.28 -3.54 10.88
C PRO A 196 34.14 -4.27 9.83
N VAL A 197 35.46 -4.26 10.03
CA VAL A 197 36.41 -4.91 9.10
C VAL A 197 36.23 -6.43 9.09
N ASP A 198 35.93 -7.02 10.26
CA ASP A 198 35.92 -8.47 10.44
C ASP A 198 34.53 -9.10 10.44
N ARG A 199 33.45 -8.33 10.32
CA ARG A 199 32.08 -8.85 10.23
C ARG A 199 31.12 -7.81 9.62
N PRO A 200 29.95 -8.21 9.09
CA PRO A 200 28.94 -7.27 8.65
C PRO A 200 28.42 -6.42 9.81
N TYR A 201 27.84 -5.26 9.48
CA TYR A 201 26.94 -4.53 10.36
C TYR A 201 25.64 -5.34 10.51
N THR A 202 25.39 -5.86 11.70
CA THR A 202 24.32 -6.84 11.93
C THR A 202 23.14 -6.18 12.64
N PHE A 203 21.94 -6.36 12.12
CA PHE A 203 20.72 -5.86 12.76
C PHE A 203 19.62 -6.91 12.77
N ILE A 204 18.82 -6.93 13.84
CA ILE A 204 17.68 -7.84 13.98
C ILE A 204 16.40 -7.06 13.65
N ASN A 205 15.48 -7.67 12.91
CA ASN A 205 14.11 -7.18 12.81
C ASN A 205 13.14 -8.20 13.38
N MET A 206 12.29 -7.79 14.34
CA MET A 206 11.25 -8.67 14.86
C MET A 206 10.05 -7.91 15.41
N VAL A 207 8.88 -8.55 15.28
CA VAL A 207 7.63 -8.14 15.91
C VAL A 207 7.32 -9.01 17.13
N THR A 208 6.80 -8.40 18.20
CA THR A 208 6.29 -9.12 19.38
C THR A 208 4.93 -8.57 19.82
N THR A 209 4.20 -9.34 20.61
CA THR A 209 3.08 -8.83 21.43
C THR A 209 3.56 -7.87 22.52
N ILE A 210 2.64 -7.16 23.19
CA ILE A 210 2.92 -6.29 24.35
C ILE A 210 3.57 -7.07 25.49
N ASP A 211 3.17 -8.33 25.69
CA ASP A 211 3.77 -9.25 26.68
C ASP A 211 5.04 -9.96 26.18
N GLY A 212 5.57 -9.52 25.03
CA GLY A 212 6.90 -9.90 24.54
C GLY A 212 6.98 -11.25 23.82
N LYS A 213 5.86 -11.80 23.33
CA LYS A 213 5.84 -13.06 22.57
C LYS A 213 5.99 -12.81 21.07
N SER A 214 6.80 -13.63 20.40
CA SER A 214 7.06 -13.52 18.95
C SER A 214 6.25 -14.50 18.10
N VAL A 215 5.22 -15.13 18.69
CA VAL A 215 4.32 -16.06 18.02
C VAL A 215 2.87 -15.71 18.31
N SER A 216 2.00 -15.87 17.32
CA SER A 216 0.54 -15.73 17.42
C SER A 216 -0.13 -17.07 17.74
N GLY A 217 0.37 -18.16 17.16
CA GLY A 217 -0.12 -19.52 17.28
C GLY A 217 0.70 -20.40 18.24
N THR A 218 0.97 -21.64 17.81
CA THR A 218 2.02 -22.49 18.38
C THR A 218 3.39 -22.17 17.75
N ARG A 219 4.46 -22.81 18.22
CA ARG A 219 5.85 -22.55 17.75
C ARG A 219 6.06 -22.89 16.27
N ASP A 220 5.24 -23.79 15.73
CA ASP A 220 5.37 -24.30 14.35
C ASP A 220 4.40 -23.61 13.38
N GLU A 221 3.56 -22.70 13.88
CA GLU A 221 2.57 -21.99 13.08
C GLU A 221 3.11 -20.68 12.50
N SER A 222 2.48 -20.24 11.42
CA SER A 222 2.81 -18.96 10.77
C SER A 222 2.65 -17.80 11.76
N VAL A 223 3.60 -16.87 11.72
CA VAL A 223 3.58 -15.63 12.53
C VAL A 223 3.18 -14.40 11.72
N SER A 224 2.76 -14.59 10.46
CA SER A 224 2.43 -13.52 9.52
C SER A 224 1.27 -12.61 9.94
N ASP A 225 0.47 -13.06 10.91
CA ASP A 225 -0.67 -12.36 11.51
C ASP A 225 -0.29 -11.53 12.75
N LEU A 226 0.96 -11.58 13.24
CA LEU A 226 1.36 -10.83 14.43
C LEU A 226 1.44 -9.32 14.16
N GLY A 227 2.10 -8.93 13.08
CA GLY A 227 2.21 -7.54 12.62
C GLY A 227 1.13 -7.12 11.63
N SER A 228 0.89 -5.81 11.51
CA SER A 228 -0.06 -5.21 10.58
C SER A 228 0.46 -5.22 9.13
N LYS A 229 -0.33 -4.62 8.22
CA LYS A 229 0.13 -4.36 6.84
C LYS A 229 1.28 -3.35 6.80
N ILE A 230 1.33 -2.42 7.75
CA ILE A 230 2.39 -1.42 7.86
C ILE A 230 3.68 -2.10 8.33
N ASP A 231 3.62 -2.94 9.36
CA ASP A 231 4.78 -3.74 9.80
C ASP A 231 5.40 -4.54 8.65
N ARG A 232 4.58 -5.24 7.86
CA ARG A 232 5.08 -5.97 6.66
C ARG A 232 5.65 -5.07 5.56
N LEU A 233 5.18 -3.83 5.43
CA LEU A 233 5.75 -2.85 4.52
C LEU A 233 7.12 -2.39 5.01
N LEU A 234 7.22 -2.05 6.30
CA LEU A 234 8.45 -1.58 6.94
C LEU A 234 9.51 -2.67 7.00
N MET A 235 9.11 -3.93 7.26
CA MET A 235 9.98 -5.11 7.15
C MET A 235 10.62 -5.18 5.76
N ARG A 236 9.85 -5.03 4.68
CA ARG A 236 10.39 -5.05 3.31
C ARG A 236 11.37 -3.91 3.03
N ARG A 237 11.19 -2.74 3.65
CA ARG A 237 12.17 -1.64 3.56
C ARG A 237 13.46 -1.96 4.30
N ILE A 238 13.36 -2.53 5.50
CA ILE A 238 14.51 -3.00 6.27
C ILE A 238 15.25 -4.08 5.49
N GLU A 239 14.54 -5.04 4.90
CA GLU A 239 15.11 -6.07 4.01
C GLU A 239 15.83 -5.46 2.82
N SER A 240 15.23 -4.47 2.14
CA SER A 240 15.85 -3.81 0.98
C SER A 240 17.13 -3.04 1.29
N ALA A 241 17.37 -2.72 2.58
CA ALA A 241 18.58 -2.04 3.02
C ALA A 241 19.72 -3.00 3.40
N ALA A 242 19.48 -4.32 3.36
CA ALA A 242 20.47 -5.36 3.67
C ALA A 242 21.12 -5.93 2.40
N ASP A 243 22.35 -6.42 2.53
CA ASP A 243 23.02 -7.18 1.46
C ASP A 243 22.74 -8.69 1.58
N ALA A 244 22.47 -9.14 2.81
CA ALA A 244 22.04 -10.51 3.10
C ALA A 244 21.02 -10.56 4.25
N ILE A 245 20.16 -11.58 4.21
CA ILE A 245 19.15 -11.89 5.24
C ILE A 245 19.44 -13.28 5.80
N MET A 246 19.60 -13.35 7.13
CA MET A 246 19.81 -14.58 7.89
C MET A 246 18.52 -14.99 8.61
N THR A 247 18.06 -16.22 8.39
CA THR A 247 16.82 -16.75 8.95
C THR A 247 17.04 -18.15 9.49
N GLY A 248 16.49 -18.46 10.66
CA GLY A 248 16.57 -19.82 11.23
C GLY A 248 15.72 -20.81 10.43
N ALA A 249 16.21 -22.04 10.23
CA ALA A 249 15.50 -23.08 9.48
C ALA A 249 14.09 -23.39 10.04
N GLN A 250 13.91 -23.25 11.35
CA GLN A 250 12.61 -23.38 11.99
C GLN A 250 11.62 -22.28 11.56
N THR A 251 12.08 -21.03 11.47
CA THR A 251 11.27 -19.90 11.00
C THR A 251 10.86 -20.13 9.54
N ILE A 252 11.77 -20.64 8.69
CA ILE A 252 11.47 -20.96 7.29
C ILE A 252 10.39 -22.04 7.18
N ARG A 253 10.43 -23.06 8.05
CA ARG A 253 9.38 -24.11 8.11
C ARG A 253 8.02 -23.53 8.50
N ALA A 254 7.99 -22.70 9.54
CA ALA A 254 6.75 -22.13 10.06
C ALA A 254 6.17 -21.04 9.14
N THR A 255 7.02 -20.24 8.49
CA THR A 255 6.63 -19.12 7.64
C THR A 255 7.58 -19.03 6.45
N SER A 256 7.08 -19.35 5.26
CA SER A 256 7.82 -19.19 4.01
C SER A 256 7.13 -18.12 3.16
N PRO A 257 7.48 -16.83 3.32
CA PRO A 257 6.88 -15.78 2.51
C PRO A 257 7.28 -15.95 1.04
N ALA A 258 6.47 -15.43 0.13
CA ALA A 258 6.86 -15.32 -1.27
C ALA A 258 8.02 -14.31 -1.38
N TRP A 259 9.14 -14.73 -1.97
CA TRP A 259 10.35 -13.92 -2.12
C TRP A 259 10.45 -13.35 -3.55
N ASP A 260 10.93 -12.11 -3.66
CA ASP A 260 11.20 -11.45 -4.94
C ASP A 260 12.60 -11.88 -5.45
N PRO A 261 12.79 -12.21 -6.73
CA PRO A 261 14.11 -12.44 -7.34
C PRO A 261 15.15 -11.33 -7.11
N MET A 262 14.73 -10.09 -6.88
CA MET A 262 15.63 -8.98 -6.55
C MET A 262 15.96 -8.86 -5.04
N SER A 263 15.53 -9.83 -4.23
CA SER A 263 15.79 -9.81 -2.78
C SER A 263 17.27 -10.02 -2.44
N PRO A 264 17.74 -9.54 -1.28
CA PRO A 264 19.10 -9.78 -0.81
C PRO A 264 19.45 -11.28 -0.72
N ARG A 265 20.75 -11.58 -0.62
CA ARG A 265 21.23 -12.96 -0.43
C ARG A 265 20.58 -13.59 0.79
N ARG A 266 20.12 -14.83 0.70
CA ARG A 266 19.43 -15.50 1.81
C ARG A 266 20.29 -16.57 2.45
N ILE A 267 20.30 -16.60 3.77
CA ILE A 267 21.12 -17.53 4.56
C ILE A 267 20.22 -18.23 5.56
N ALA A 268 19.92 -19.50 5.30
CA ALA A 268 19.21 -20.36 6.25
C ALA A 268 20.20 -20.88 7.30
N VAL A 269 19.91 -20.68 8.59
CA VAL A 269 20.74 -21.18 9.69
C VAL A 269 20.14 -22.45 10.25
N THR A 270 20.92 -23.53 10.33
CA THR A 270 20.47 -24.79 10.91
C THR A 270 21.52 -25.38 11.86
N ARG A 271 21.04 -25.97 12.96
CA ARG A 271 21.85 -26.77 13.88
C ARG A 271 21.79 -28.26 13.55
N SER A 272 20.61 -28.76 13.13
CA SER A 272 20.37 -30.18 12.89
C SER A 272 20.76 -30.64 11.50
N GLY A 273 20.95 -29.71 10.55
CA GLY A 273 21.04 -30.03 9.12
C GLY A 273 19.68 -30.19 8.45
N ASP A 274 18.60 -30.31 9.24
CA ASP A 274 17.22 -30.36 8.72
C ASP A 274 16.77 -28.96 8.27
N VAL A 275 16.63 -28.81 6.95
CA VAL A 275 16.27 -27.58 6.24
C VAL A 275 15.16 -27.91 5.24
N PRO A 276 14.08 -27.11 5.16
CA PRO A 276 13.01 -27.34 4.19
C PRO A 276 13.46 -26.98 2.77
N GLN A 277 14.17 -27.88 2.10
CA GLN A 277 14.81 -27.64 0.79
C GLN A 277 13.84 -27.22 -0.34
N HIS A 278 12.56 -27.54 -0.18
CA HIS A 278 11.48 -27.17 -1.12
C HIS A 278 10.74 -25.88 -0.74
N ALA A 279 11.23 -25.13 0.25
CA ALA A 279 10.61 -23.86 0.62
C ALA A 279 10.89 -22.77 -0.43
N ALA A 280 9.91 -21.89 -0.67
CA ALA A 280 10.05 -20.70 -1.53
C ALA A 280 11.30 -19.84 -1.22
N PHE A 281 11.81 -19.91 0.02
CA PHE A 281 13.08 -19.33 0.43
C PHE A 281 14.28 -19.74 -0.45
N PHE A 282 14.27 -20.93 -1.05
CA PHE A 282 15.36 -21.46 -1.89
C PHE A 282 15.05 -21.43 -3.40
N GLU A 283 13.85 -21.04 -3.81
CA GLU A 283 13.39 -21.18 -5.21
C GLU A 283 13.90 -20.06 -6.14
N CYS A 284 14.38 -18.94 -5.61
CA CYS A 284 14.58 -17.74 -6.43
C CYS A 284 15.74 -16.87 -5.95
N GLY A 285 16.82 -16.64 -6.71
CA GLY A 285 17.95 -15.78 -6.29
C GLY A 285 19.03 -16.51 -5.47
N GLU A 286 20.09 -15.80 -5.07
CA GLU A 286 21.21 -16.41 -4.30
C GLU A 286 20.76 -16.85 -2.90
N SER A 287 21.05 -18.10 -2.55
CA SER A 287 20.71 -18.69 -1.25
C SER A 287 21.81 -19.62 -0.73
N TYR A 288 21.91 -19.69 0.60
CA TYR A 288 22.93 -20.43 1.33
C TYR A 288 22.32 -21.11 2.55
N VAL A 289 22.93 -22.20 2.99
CA VAL A 289 22.68 -22.82 4.30
C VAL A 289 23.93 -22.69 5.16
N ALA A 290 23.83 -22.03 6.31
CA ALA A 290 24.87 -21.99 7.32
C ALA A 290 24.69 -23.13 8.34
N ALA A 291 25.72 -23.96 8.49
CA ALA A 291 25.72 -25.11 9.39
C ALA A 291 27.13 -25.44 9.90
N CYS A 292 27.25 -26.18 11.00
CA CYS A 292 28.54 -26.71 11.45
C CYS A 292 28.99 -27.92 10.59
N GLU A 293 30.25 -28.32 10.70
CA GLU A 293 30.80 -29.46 9.95
C GLU A 293 30.08 -30.78 10.26
N SER A 294 29.64 -30.98 11.51
CA SER A 294 28.96 -32.22 11.93
C SER A 294 27.51 -32.32 11.44
N ALA A 295 26.90 -31.24 10.95
CA ALA A 295 25.52 -31.25 10.49
C ALA A 295 25.40 -31.91 9.10
N ALA A 296 24.55 -32.92 8.98
CA ALA A 296 24.32 -33.64 7.74
C ALA A 296 23.42 -32.84 6.77
N VAL A 297 24.00 -31.82 6.13
CA VAL A 297 23.36 -31.01 5.08
C VAL A 297 24.29 -30.88 3.89
N GLU A 298 23.81 -31.27 2.71
CA GLU A 298 24.56 -31.16 1.46
C GLU A 298 24.01 -30.00 0.62
N PRO A 299 24.80 -29.44 -0.32
CA PRO A 299 24.29 -28.48 -1.30
C PRO A 299 23.11 -29.05 -2.12
N PHE A 300 22.13 -28.21 -2.43
CA PHE A 300 20.94 -28.61 -3.22
C PHE A 300 20.48 -27.49 -4.14
N GLY A 301 20.09 -27.83 -5.38
CA GLY A 301 19.75 -26.86 -6.40
C GLY A 301 20.92 -25.89 -6.65
N GLN A 302 20.67 -24.59 -6.47
CA GLN A 302 21.70 -23.53 -6.51
C GLN A 302 22.21 -23.12 -5.12
N THR A 303 21.68 -23.75 -4.07
CA THR A 303 21.97 -23.41 -2.66
C THR A 303 23.30 -24.02 -2.24
N GLN A 304 24.24 -23.19 -1.78
CA GLN A 304 25.52 -23.65 -1.24
C GLN A 304 25.48 -23.79 0.28
N VAL A 305 26.35 -24.63 0.84
CA VAL A 305 26.48 -24.80 2.30
C VAL A 305 27.71 -24.05 2.81
N LEU A 306 27.50 -23.11 3.72
CA LEU A 306 28.53 -22.36 4.44
C LEU A 306 28.84 -23.08 5.75
N ARG A 307 29.99 -23.74 5.81
CA ARG A 307 30.45 -24.45 7.01
C ARG A 307 31.16 -23.51 7.98
N ALA A 308 30.70 -23.43 9.23
CA ALA A 308 31.41 -22.70 10.27
C ALA A 308 31.31 -23.41 11.63
N GLY A 309 32.47 -23.70 12.23
CA GLY A 309 32.54 -24.48 13.47
C GLY A 309 32.35 -25.98 13.26
N ARG A 310 32.84 -26.79 14.21
CA ARG A 310 32.89 -28.25 14.08
C ARG A 310 31.58 -28.92 14.53
N ASP A 311 31.32 -28.87 15.84
CA ASP A 311 30.19 -29.55 16.48
C ASP A 311 28.99 -28.62 16.71
N SER A 312 29.24 -27.31 16.64
CA SER A 312 28.23 -26.25 16.73
C SER A 312 28.61 -25.11 15.80
N LEU A 313 27.63 -24.30 15.43
CA LEU A 313 27.82 -23.20 14.49
C LEU A 313 28.64 -22.08 15.14
N ASP A 314 29.80 -21.77 14.56
CA ASP A 314 30.64 -20.65 15.00
C ASP A 314 30.20 -19.36 14.30
N PHE A 315 29.38 -18.56 14.99
CA PHE A 315 28.87 -17.30 14.45
C PHE A 315 29.97 -16.26 14.15
N PRO A 316 30.96 -16.00 15.03
CA PRO A 316 32.08 -15.14 14.70
C PRO A 316 32.79 -15.53 13.40
N LEU A 317 33.07 -16.82 13.21
CA LEU A 317 33.67 -17.32 11.97
C LEU A 317 32.73 -17.13 10.78
N LEU A 318 31.46 -17.51 10.91
CA LEU A 318 30.45 -17.34 9.85
C LEU A 318 30.36 -15.89 9.40
N LEU A 319 30.20 -14.95 10.33
CA LEU A 319 30.11 -13.52 10.03
C LEU A 319 31.40 -13.01 9.38
N SER A 320 32.58 -13.45 9.85
CA SER A 320 33.84 -13.10 9.20
C SER A 320 33.91 -13.58 7.74
N ARG A 321 33.44 -14.78 7.43
CA ARG A 321 33.38 -15.27 6.05
C ARG A 321 32.40 -14.47 5.20
N LEU A 322 31.21 -14.18 5.72
CA LEU A 322 30.24 -13.32 5.03
C LEU A 322 30.85 -11.96 4.68
N ARG A 323 31.61 -11.36 5.61
CA ARG A 323 32.25 -10.05 5.39
C ARG A 323 33.41 -10.11 4.39
N LYS A 324 34.31 -11.08 4.53
CA LYS A 324 35.60 -11.13 3.81
C LYS A 324 35.52 -11.86 2.47
N GLU A 325 34.76 -12.94 2.41
CA GLU A 325 34.69 -13.82 1.24
C GLU A 325 33.51 -13.44 0.34
N MET A 326 32.41 -12.98 0.93
CA MET A 326 31.19 -12.65 0.19
C MET A 326 30.94 -11.14 0.09
N GLY A 327 31.71 -10.31 0.80
CA GLY A 327 31.55 -8.85 0.75
C GLY A 327 30.23 -8.36 1.33
N VAL A 328 29.59 -9.11 2.24
CA VAL A 328 28.37 -8.68 2.93
C VAL A 328 28.74 -7.56 3.91
N GLU A 329 28.23 -6.35 3.68
CA GLU A 329 28.44 -5.21 4.57
C GLU A 329 27.30 -5.10 5.60
N ARG A 330 26.07 -5.38 5.18
CA ARG A 330 24.85 -5.26 6.00
C ARG A 330 24.12 -6.58 6.05
N LEU A 331 23.97 -7.10 7.27
CA LEU A 331 23.30 -8.37 7.54
C LEU A 331 22.05 -8.13 8.37
N LEU A 332 20.89 -8.37 7.75
CA LEU A 332 19.63 -8.47 8.48
C LEU A 332 19.49 -9.88 9.06
N VAL A 333 19.12 -9.97 10.32
CA VAL A 333 18.67 -11.21 10.95
C VAL A 333 17.16 -11.15 11.13
N SER A 334 16.45 -11.90 10.29
CA SER A 334 15.01 -12.18 10.41
C SER A 334 14.85 -13.55 11.04
N GLY A 335 15.41 -13.69 12.25
CA GLY A 335 15.59 -14.96 12.95
C GLY A 335 14.46 -15.30 13.92
N GLY A 336 14.44 -16.57 14.34
CA GLY A 336 13.64 -16.98 15.51
C GLY A 336 14.29 -16.57 16.82
N SER A 337 13.51 -16.62 17.89
CA SER A 337 13.89 -16.29 19.28
C SER A 337 15.27 -16.82 19.71
N GLU A 338 15.63 -18.06 19.37
CA GLU A 338 16.92 -18.66 19.75
C GLU A 338 18.11 -18.14 18.93
N LEU A 339 17.92 -17.87 17.63
CA LEU A 339 18.97 -17.30 16.79
C LEU A 339 19.32 -15.89 17.26
N ASN A 340 18.29 -15.09 17.55
CA ASN A 340 18.46 -13.75 18.11
C ASN A 340 19.21 -13.81 19.45
N ALA A 341 18.81 -14.72 20.34
CA ALA A 341 19.44 -14.89 21.64
C ALA A 341 20.93 -15.25 21.53
N GLU A 342 21.29 -16.16 20.62
CA GLU A 342 22.68 -16.57 20.44
C GLU A 342 23.57 -15.45 19.91
N LEU A 343 23.10 -14.69 18.92
CA LEU A 343 23.83 -13.53 18.38
C LEU A 343 23.98 -12.41 19.41
N LEU A 344 22.94 -12.15 20.20
CA LEU A 344 22.99 -11.19 21.30
C LEU A 344 23.97 -11.65 22.38
N ARG A 345 23.91 -12.92 22.79
CA ARG A 345 24.84 -13.49 23.79
C ARG A 345 26.30 -13.33 23.40
N LEU A 346 26.60 -13.39 22.10
CA LEU A 346 27.94 -13.20 21.53
C LEU A 346 28.31 -11.72 21.25
N ASP A 347 27.43 -10.77 21.59
CA ASP A 347 27.54 -9.33 21.30
C ASP A 347 27.79 -8.98 19.81
N LEU A 348 27.20 -9.78 18.92
CA LEU A 348 27.38 -9.68 17.46
C LEU A 348 26.32 -8.80 16.77
N VAL A 349 25.42 -8.17 17.53
CA VAL A 349 24.30 -7.36 17.02
C VAL A 349 24.57 -5.88 17.26
N ASP A 350 24.44 -5.07 16.21
CA ASP A 350 24.68 -3.62 16.24
C ASP A 350 23.40 -2.80 16.39
N GLU A 351 22.29 -3.24 15.78
CA GLU A 351 20.98 -2.57 15.92
C GLU A 351 19.81 -3.55 16.07
N LEU A 352 18.75 -3.08 16.72
CA LEU A 352 17.49 -3.79 16.87
C LEU A 352 16.37 -2.95 16.28
N PHE A 353 15.65 -3.53 15.32
CA PHE A 353 14.33 -3.09 14.89
C PHE A 353 13.31 -3.94 15.63
N TRP A 354 12.44 -3.27 16.38
CA TRP A 354 11.45 -3.94 17.22
C TRP A 354 10.06 -3.32 17.02
N THR A 355 9.15 -4.11 16.48
CA THR A 355 7.73 -3.77 16.43
C THR A 355 7.02 -4.36 17.66
N VAL A 356 6.30 -3.54 18.41
CA VAL A 356 5.39 -3.98 19.48
C VAL A 356 3.96 -3.90 18.93
N ALA A 357 3.38 -5.07 18.66
CA ALA A 357 2.01 -5.21 18.20
C ALA A 357 1.02 -5.13 19.38
N PRO A 358 -0.19 -4.54 19.20
CA PRO A 358 -1.19 -4.31 20.25
C PRO A 358 -1.95 -5.59 20.62
N LYS A 359 -1.21 -6.64 21.01
CA LYS A 359 -1.70 -7.99 21.25
C LYS A 359 -1.11 -8.51 22.55
N VAL A 360 -1.77 -9.49 23.16
CA VAL A 360 -1.29 -10.25 24.32
C VAL A 360 -1.46 -11.73 24.03
N LYS A 361 -0.41 -12.53 24.20
CA LYS A 361 -0.43 -13.98 23.90
C LYS A 361 -0.43 -14.85 25.15
N LEU A 362 0.28 -14.44 26.19
CA LEU A 362 0.61 -15.24 27.38
C LEU A 362 1.39 -16.53 27.01
N GLY A 363 1.70 -17.35 28.00
CA GLY A 363 2.34 -18.65 27.78
C GLY A 363 3.78 -18.71 28.26
N HIS A 364 4.02 -19.60 29.22
CA HIS A 364 5.36 -19.92 29.69
C HIS A 364 6.13 -20.70 28.62
N GLY A 365 7.41 -20.36 28.41
CA GLY A 365 8.27 -21.03 27.43
C GLY A 365 7.94 -20.73 25.96
N LEU A 366 6.94 -19.90 25.67
CA LEU A 366 6.73 -19.42 24.30
C LEU A 366 7.86 -18.47 23.87
N PRO A 367 8.28 -18.54 22.59
CA PRO A 367 9.30 -17.66 22.02
C PRO A 367 9.05 -16.18 22.32
N THR A 368 10.13 -15.45 22.59
CA THR A 368 10.12 -14.01 22.85
C THR A 368 10.99 -13.28 21.82
N TYR A 369 11.36 -12.02 22.07
CA TYR A 369 12.33 -11.30 21.24
C TYR A 369 13.65 -12.09 21.12
N ALA A 370 14.11 -12.64 22.25
CA ALA A 370 15.32 -13.44 22.37
C ALA A 370 15.18 -14.36 23.59
N GLY A 371 14.91 -15.64 23.36
CA GLY A 371 14.59 -16.63 24.40
C GLY A 371 15.73 -17.61 24.65
N GLY A 372 16.86 -17.12 25.16
CA GLY A 372 18.02 -17.92 25.58
C GLY A 372 18.25 -17.90 27.09
N ASP A 373 19.37 -18.49 27.52
CA ASP A 373 19.80 -18.45 28.91
C ASP A 373 20.07 -17.01 29.37
N PRO A 374 19.79 -16.67 30.64
CA PRO A 374 19.99 -15.32 31.15
C PRO A 374 21.46 -14.93 31.12
N LEU A 375 21.73 -13.70 30.68
CA LEU A 375 23.06 -13.11 30.83
C LEU A 375 23.34 -12.81 32.31
N PRO A 376 24.60 -12.96 32.77
CA PRO A 376 24.98 -12.45 34.08
C PRO A 376 24.86 -10.93 34.11
N ARG A 377 24.67 -10.35 35.30
CA ARG A 377 24.33 -8.93 35.48
C ARG A 377 25.36 -8.00 34.85
N GLU A 378 26.63 -8.36 34.93
CA GLU A 378 27.78 -7.65 34.37
C GLU A 378 27.86 -7.72 32.84
N ALA A 379 27.25 -8.73 32.22
CA ALA A 379 27.19 -8.89 30.76
C ALA A 379 25.90 -8.32 30.16
N LEU A 380 25.09 -7.59 30.95
CA LEU A 380 23.86 -6.97 30.45
C LEU A 380 24.18 -6.04 29.28
N LEU A 381 23.62 -6.36 28.12
CA LEU A 381 23.78 -5.53 26.93
C LEU A 381 22.98 -4.24 27.06
N ARG A 382 23.61 -3.13 26.67
CA ARG A 382 23.00 -1.81 26.69
C ARG A 382 22.76 -1.32 25.28
N PHE A 383 21.60 -0.71 25.08
CA PHE A 383 21.20 -0.13 23.81
C PHE A 383 20.73 1.31 24.01
N GLU A 384 20.93 2.13 23.00
CA GLU A 384 20.46 3.50 22.88
C GLU A 384 19.25 3.54 21.95
N LEU A 385 18.18 4.23 22.35
CA LEU A 385 17.00 4.42 21.50
C LEU A 385 17.34 5.43 20.41
N MET A 386 17.27 4.99 19.15
CA MET A 386 17.56 5.80 17.98
C MET A 386 16.30 6.45 17.41
N SER A 387 15.17 5.74 17.42
CA SER A 387 13.88 6.26 16.98
C SER A 387 12.73 5.48 17.59
N GLU A 388 11.62 6.17 17.83
CA GLU A 388 10.33 5.62 18.21
C GLU A 388 9.25 6.21 17.30
N GLN A 389 8.37 5.37 16.78
CA GLN A 389 7.24 5.81 15.96
C GLN A 389 6.01 4.98 16.32
N VAL A 390 4.90 5.67 16.57
CA VAL A 390 3.59 5.04 16.66
C VAL A 390 2.91 5.15 15.30
N ILE A 391 2.40 4.04 14.78
CA ILE A 391 1.61 4.01 13.54
C ILE A 391 0.38 3.12 13.76
N GLY A 392 -0.80 3.74 13.75
CA GLY A 392 -2.00 3.06 14.26
C GLY A 392 -1.78 2.68 15.72
N ASP A 393 -1.98 1.41 16.04
CA ASP A 393 -1.81 0.87 17.40
C ASP A 393 -0.47 0.13 17.60
N GLU A 394 0.45 0.18 16.63
CA GLU A 394 1.76 -0.46 16.70
C GLU A 394 2.86 0.56 17.05
N LEU A 395 3.82 0.12 17.88
CA LEU A 395 5.00 0.90 18.24
C LEU A 395 6.23 0.31 17.54
N PHE A 396 6.91 1.12 16.74
CA PHE A 396 8.13 0.78 16.01
C PHE A 396 9.33 1.42 16.68
N LEU A 397 10.28 0.60 17.11
CA LEU A 397 11.46 1.02 17.85
C LEU A 397 12.71 0.65 17.07
N ARG A 398 13.69 1.55 17.07
CA ARG A 398 15.04 1.29 16.59
C ARG A 398 16.03 1.56 17.70
N TYR A 399 16.84 0.56 18.03
CA TYR A 399 17.88 0.67 19.06
C TYR A 399 19.26 0.40 18.47
N ARG A 400 20.29 1.04 19.02
CA ARG A 400 21.70 0.81 18.67
C ARG A 400 22.48 0.32 19.88
N ARG A 401 23.31 -0.69 19.68
CA ARG A 401 24.17 -1.27 20.72
C ARG A 401 25.18 -0.23 21.21
N ARG A 402 25.21 0.02 22.52
CA ARG A 402 26.18 0.88 23.20
C ARG A 402 27.36 0.03 23.72
N ARG A 403 28.39 -0.12 22.92
CA ARG A 403 29.59 -0.88 23.30
C ARG A 403 30.45 -0.15 24.32
#